data_AF-A0A9J6CTC0-F1
#
_entry.id   AF-A0A9J6CTC0-F1
#
_cell.length_a   1.000
_cell.length_b   1.000
_cell.length_c   1.000
_cell.angle_alpha   90.00
_cell.angle_beta   90.00
_cell.angle_gamma   90.00
#
_symmetry.space_group_name_H-M   'P 1'
#
loop_
_entity.id
_entity.type
_entity.pdbx_description
1 polymer ?
#
loop_
_entity_poly.entity_id
_entity_poly.type
_entity_poly.pdbx_seq_one_letter_code
_entity_poly.pdbx_strand_id
1 'polypeptide(L)'
;MVTQFTILSDLPSLGCTEAVTQHLGNTKTAFLSKHDQNSCLHDVLNTPTGKEAMRLLNSNRNEILIRAPVHELSNNNFLRLVEVVHGDRLEEQQASSVVLILGHHVDKADGRYVHVKTFYPTNRHINSSIIETLH
;
A
#
# COMPACT_ATOMS: atom_id res chain seq x y z
N MET A 1 13.60 13.28 16.36
CA MET A 1 13.45 13.88 15.02
C MET A 1 12.10 13.38 14.50
N VAL A 2 11.12 14.27 14.34
CA VAL A 2 9.74 13.91 13.98
C VAL A 2 9.59 14.11 12.47
N THR A 3 9.47 13.02 11.71
CA THR A 3 9.27 13.10 10.26
C THR A 3 7.78 13.25 9.97
N GLN A 4 7.41 14.38 9.37
CA GLN A 4 6.05 14.72 9.01
C GLN A 4 5.64 13.92 7.75
N PHE A 5 4.54 13.17 7.83
CA PHE A 5 3.96 12.48 6.69
C PHE A 5 3.01 13.44 5.96
N THR A 6 3.26 13.70 4.68
CA THR A 6 2.31 14.42 3.83
C THR A 6 1.57 13.41 2.95
N ILE A 7 0.34 13.07 3.35
CA ILE A 7 -0.60 12.37 2.47
C ILE A 7 -1.14 13.45 1.51
N LEU A 8 -0.71 13.43 0.25
CA LEU A 8 -1.23 14.34 -0.78
C LEU A 8 -2.74 14.08 -0.94
N SER A 9 -3.56 15.01 -0.46
CA SER A 9 -5.02 14.88 -0.37
C SER A 9 -5.78 15.36 -1.60
N ASP A 10 -5.10 15.89 -2.62
CA ASP A 10 -5.76 16.67 -3.66
C ASP A 10 -5.75 15.95 -5.02
N LEU A 11 -6.70 15.04 -5.20
CA LEU A 11 -7.19 14.61 -6.51
C LEU A 11 -8.73 14.62 -6.49
N PRO A 12 -9.38 15.24 -7.48
CA PRO A 12 -10.83 15.46 -7.46
C PRO A 12 -11.60 14.17 -7.80
N SER A 13 -12.61 13.89 -6.97
CA SER A 13 -13.80 13.08 -7.29
C SER A 13 -13.60 11.77 -8.07
N LEU A 14 -12.88 10.82 -7.48
CA LEU A 14 -13.20 9.39 -7.51
C LEU A 14 -12.45 8.79 -6.32
N GLY A 15 -13.16 8.22 -5.35
CA GLY A 15 -12.62 7.63 -4.11
C GLY A 15 -11.82 6.34 -4.32
N CYS A 16 -11.09 6.25 -5.42
CA CYS A 16 -10.13 5.22 -5.76
C CYS A 16 -8.85 5.97 -6.09
N THR A 17 -7.92 6.09 -5.13
CA THR A 17 -6.58 6.56 -5.45
C THR A 17 -5.96 5.51 -6.36
N GLU A 18 -6.03 5.74 -7.68
CA GLU A 18 -5.44 4.88 -8.71
C GLU A 18 -3.93 4.83 -8.50
N ALA A 19 -3.46 3.82 -7.77
CA ALA A 19 -2.14 3.28 -7.99
C ALA A 19 -2.31 1.87 -8.56
N VAL A 20 -2.90 1.83 -9.75
CA VAL A 20 -2.85 0.64 -10.58
C VAL A 20 -1.50 0.64 -11.29
N THR A 21 -0.46 0.18 -10.61
CA THR A 21 0.80 -0.15 -11.29
C THR A 21 0.62 -1.31 -12.25
N GLN A 22 1.40 -1.26 -13.33
CA GLN A 22 1.54 -2.14 -14.51
C GLN A 22 1.81 -3.63 -14.22
N HIS A 23 1.48 -4.18 -13.06
CA HIS A 23 1.85 -5.52 -12.60
C HIS A 23 0.67 -6.50 -12.47
N LEU A 24 -0.56 -6.08 -12.78
CA LEU A 24 -1.77 -6.88 -12.53
C LEU A 24 -2.72 -6.88 -13.73
N GLY A 25 -2.29 -7.40 -14.89
CA GLY A 25 -3.16 -7.80 -16.01
C GLY A 25 -4.45 -6.97 -16.24
N ASN A 26 -5.57 -7.64 -16.53
CA ASN A 26 -6.90 -7.01 -16.70
C ASN A 26 -7.73 -6.99 -15.39
N THR A 27 -7.23 -7.59 -14.31
CA THR A 27 -7.94 -7.70 -13.02
C THR A 27 -7.20 -6.90 -11.96
N LYS A 28 -7.87 -5.90 -11.40
CA LYS A 28 -7.32 -5.00 -10.39
C LYS A 28 -8.11 -5.17 -9.10
N THR A 29 -7.46 -5.00 -7.96
CA THR A 29 -8.13 -4.98 -6.65
C THR A 29 -8.09 -3.58 -6.06
N ALA A 30 -9.12 -3.21 -5.33
CA ALA A 30 -9.22 -1.90 -4.68
C ALA A 30 -9.80 -2.00 -3.27
N PHE A 31 -9.47 -1.01 -2.44
CA PHE A 31 -10.15 -0.77 -1.17
C PHE A 31 -11.59 -0.31 -1.41
N LEU A 32 -12.49 -0.60 -0.46
CA LEU A 32 -13.87 -0.14 -0.54
C LEU A 32 -13.99 1.38 -0.35
N SER A 33 -13.10 1.97 0.46
CA SER A 33 -13.07 3.41 0.71
C SER A 33 -11.66 3.95 0.93
N LYS A 34 -11.51 5.27 0.79
CA LYS A 34 -10.29 6.01 1.19
C LYS A 34 -10.01 5.91 2.69
N HIS A 35 -11.05 5.76 3.51
CA HIS A 35 -10.89 5.56 4.94
C HIS A 35 -10.22 4.22 5.23
N ASP A 36 -10.69 3.13 4.60
CA ASP A 36 -10.09 1.80 4.73
C ASP A 36 -8.65 1.79 4.23
N GLN A 37 -8.40 2.44 3.08
CA GLN A 37 -7.05 2.61 2.55
C GLN A 37 -6.14 3.31 3.56
N ASN A 38 -6.54 4.44 4.13
CA ASN A 38 -5.70 5.19 5.05
C ASN A 38 -5.50 4.46 6.39
N SER A 39 -6.55 3.86 6.94
CA SER A 39 -6.49 3.05 8.15
C SER A 39 -5.53 1.88 7.98
N CYS A 40 -5.69 1.13 6.89
CA CYS A 40 -4.86 -0.01 6.58
C CYS A 40 -3.40 0.39 6.33
N LEU A 41 -3.15 1.49 5.61
CA LEU A 41 -1.81 2.01 5.41
C LEU A 41 -1.12 2.34 6.74
N HIS A 42 -1.83 3.02 7.65
CA HIS A 42 -1.32 3.35 8.96
C HIS A 42 -0.99 2.09 9.78
N ASP A 43 -1.84 1.06 9.73
CA ASP A 43 -1.58 -0.22 10.39
C ASP A 43 -0.33 -0.91 9.82
N VAL A 44 -0.22 -1.01 8.49
CA VAL A 44 0.93 -1.64 7.81
C VAL A 44 2.23 -0.96 8.21
N LEU A 45 2.28 0.38 8.21
CA LEU A 45 3.49 1.13 8.56
C LEU A 45 3.87 0.98 10.04
N ASN A 46 2.92 0.65 10.91
CA ASN A 46 3.18 0.42 12.34
C ASN A 46 3.63 -1.00 12.68
N THR A 47 3.49 -1.95 11.74
CA THR A 47 4.04 -3.31 11.90
C THR A 47 5.58 -3.29 12.00
N PRO A 48 6.21 -4.32 12.60
CA PRO A 48 7.67 -4.45 12.58
C PRO A 48 8.25 -4.39 11.16
N THR A 49 7.59 -5.03 10.19
CA THR A 49 7.98 -5.03 8.77
C THR A 49 7.89 -3.64 8.15
N GLY A 50 6.82 -2.89 8.43
CA GLY A 50 6.65 -1.51 7.96
C GLY A 50 7.75 -0.59 8.50
N LYS A 51 8.08 -0.71 9.79
CA LYS A 51 9.18 0.05 10.42
C LYS A 51 10.54 -0.30 9.81
N GLU A 52 10.78 -1.58 9.53
CA GLU A 52 12.01 -2.03 8.87
C GLU A 52 12.11 -1.51 7.44
N ALA A 53 11.02 -1.51 6.68
CA ALA A 53 10.98 -0.90 5.34
C ALA A 53 11.33 0.58 5.37
N MET A 54 10.78 1.34 6.31
CA MET A 54 11.13 2.75 6.49
C MET A 54 12.62 2.92 6.82
N ARG A 55 13.19 2.05 7.66
CA ARG A 55 14.62 2.07 7.99
C ARG A 55 15.49 1.82 6.76
N LEU A 56 15.14 0.82 5.94
CA LEU A 56 15.87 0.44 4.74
C LEU A 56 15.79 1.53 3.63
N LEU A 57 14.65 2.19 3.47
CA LEU A 57 14.53 3.34 2.55
C LEU A 57 15.44 4.49 2.97
N ASN A 58 15.53 4.76 4.28
CA ASN A 58 16.44 5.77 4.81
C ASN A 58 17.91 5.39 4.62
N SER A 59 18.24 4.09 4.51
CA SER A 59 19.60 3.59 4.29
C SER A 59 19.98 3.40 2.82
N ASN A 60 19.52 4.28 1.92
CA ASN A 60 19.88 4.28 0.49
C ASN A 60 19.16 3.26 -0.42
N ARG A 61 18.04 2.66 0.00
CA ARG A 61 17.17 1.90 -0.93
C ARG A 61 16.22 2.85 -1.66
N ASN A 62 16.03 2.64 -2.96
CA ASN A 62 15.16 3.47 -3.79
C ASN A 62 13.69 3.10 -3.63
N GLU A 63 13.42 1.79 -3.58
CA GLU A 63 12.08 1.24 -3.54
C GLU A 63 12.04 -0.04 -2.70
N ILE A 64 10.96 -0.17 -1.93
CA ILE A 64 10.70 -1.33 -1.09
C ILE A 64 9.25 -1.76 -1.26
N LEU A 65 9.07 -3.04 -1.47
CA LEU A 65 7.78 -3.71 -1.46
C LEU A 65 7.57 -4.37 -0.10
N ILE A 66 6.40 -4.14 0.49
CA ILE A 66 5.90 -4.79 1.69
C ILE A 66 4.68 -5.60 1.29
N ARG A 67 4.63 -6.86 1.70
CA ARG A 67 3.39 -7.65 1.72
C ARG A 67 3.06 -7.96 3.16
N ALA A 68 1.88 -7.58 3.63
CA ALA A 68 1.45 -7.84 5.01
C ALA A 68 0.15 -8.66 5.00
N PRO A 69 0.08 -9.80 5.70
CA PRO A 69 -1.17 -10.51 5.83
C PRO A 69 -2.15 -9.71 6.70
N VAL A 70 -3.43 -9.79 6.37
CA VAL A 70 -4.47 -8.99 7.04
C VAL A 70 -4.57 -9.32 8.54
N HIS A 71 -4.28 -10.57 8.95
CA HIS A 71 -4.32 -10.98 10.35
C HIS A 71 -3.23 -10.34 11.23
N GLU A 72 -2.18 -9.77 10.62
CA GLU A 72 -1.16 -8.98 11.34
C GLU A 72 -1.57 -7.51 11.53
N LEU A 73 -2.69 -7.07 10.92
CA LEU A 73 -3.16 -5.68 10.94
C LEU A 73 -4.20 -5.48 12.04
N SER A 74 -3.77 -4.84 13.14
CA SER A 74 -4.51 -4.76 14.40
C SER A 74 -5.96 -4.26 14.28
N ASN A 75 -6.23 -3.30 13.40
CA ASN A 75 -7.55 -2.71 13.23
C ASN A 75 -8.26 -3.14 11.94
N ASN A 76 -7.60 -3.95 11.11
CA ASN A 76 -8.04 -4.24 9.74
C ASN A 76 -8.25 -5.74 9.46
N ASN A 77 -8.42 -6.58 10.49
CA ASN A 77 -8.65 -8.03 10.35
C ASN A 77 -9.84 -8.42 9.44
N PHE A 78 -10.78 -7.49 9.20
CA PHE A 78 -11.95 -7.66 8.34
C PHE A 78 -11.86 -6.87 7.04
N LEU A 79 -10.64 -6.48 6.63
CA LEU A 79 -10.43 -5.71 5.40
C LEU A 79 -11.09 -6.41 4.22
N ARG A 80 -11.86 -5.65 3.47
CA ARG A 80 -12.51 -6.10 2.24
C ARG A 80 -11.86 -5.47 1.03
N LEU A 81 -11.95 -6.17 -0.09
CA LEU A 81 -11.55 -5.71 -1.39
C LEU A 81 -12.69 -5.83 -2.39
N VAL A 82 -12.59 -5.06 -3.45
CA VAL A 82 -13.39 -5.23 -4.66
C VAL A 82 -12.46 -5.53 -5.83
N GLU A 83 -12.81 -6.52 -6.64
CA GLU A 83 -12.15 -6.76 -7.92
C GLU A 83 -12.80 -5.89 -9.00
N VAL A 84 -11.98 -5.27 -9.84
CA VAL A 84 -12.40 -4.47 -10.98
C VAL A 84 -11.88 -5.13 -12.24
N VAL A 85 -12.81 -5.54 -13.11
CA VAL A 85 -12.52 -6.24 -14.36
C VAL A 85 -13.21 -5.47 -15.50
N HIS A 86 -12.43 -4.99 -16.47
CA HIS A 86 -12.93 -4.16 -17.58
C HIS A 86 -13.73 -2.91 -17.14
N GLY A 87 -13.47 -2.38 -15.94
CA GLY A 87 -14.18 -1.22 -15.38
C GLY A 87 -15.38 -1.59 -14.51
N ASP A 88 -15.84 -2.84 -14.56
CA ASP A 88 -16.94 -3.33 -13.74
C ASP A 88 -16.45 -3.77 -12.36
N ARG A 89 -17.14 -3.29 -11.32
CA ARG A 89 -16.93 -3.73 -9.94
C ARG A 89 -17.62 -5.07 -9.72
N LEU A 90 -16.84 -6.07 -9.36
CA LEU A 90 -17.34 -7.39 -8.95
C LEU A 90 -17.78 -7.38 -7.47
N GLU A 91 -18.19 -8.54 -6.97
CA GLU A 91 -18.58 -8.70 -5.57
C GLU A 91 -17.44 -8.40 -4.59
N GLU A 92 -17.81 -7.87 -3.42
CA GLU A 92 -16.86 -7.63 -2.33
C GLU A 92 -16.36 -8.96 -1.75
N GLN A 93 -15.05 -9.05 -1.55
CA GLN A 93 -14.41 -10.23 -0.98
C GLN A 93 -13.57 -9.84 0.24
N GLN A 94 -13.32 -10.80 1.13
CA GLN A 94 -12.38 -10.58 2.23
C GLN A 94 -10.94 -10.58 1.68
N ALA A 95 -10.18 -9.56 2.04
CA ALA A 95 -8.76 -9.50 1.72
C ALA A 95 -7.98 -10.47 2.63
N SER A 96 -6.99 -11.15 2.07
CA SER A 96 -6.07 -12.03 2.84
C SER A 96 -4.75 -11.33 3.14
N SER A 97 -4.33 -10.42 2.28
CA SER A 97 -3.13 -9.61 2.48
C SER A 97 -3.24 -8.26 1.79
N VAL A 98 -2.25 -7.40 2.03
CA VAL A 98 -2.10 -6.10 1.36
C VAL A 98 -0.68 -5.97 0.82
N VAL A 99 -0.55 -5.25 -0.29
CA VAL A 99 0.73 -4.95 -0.93
C VAL A 99 0.93 -3.45 -0.93
N LEU A 100 2.07 -3.02 -0.39
CA LEU A 100 2.49 -1.62 -0.30
C LEU A 100 3.86 -1.47 -0.95
N ILE A 101 3.99 -0.56 -1.91
CA ILE A 101 5.28 -0.15 -2.48
C ILE A 101 5.58 1.25 -2.00
N LEU A 102 6.72 1.39 -1.33
CA LEU A 102 7.27 2.64 -0.85
C LEU A 102 8.50 3.02 -1.68
N GLY A 103 8.74 4.30 -1.87
CA GLY A 103 9.97 4.77 -2.53
C GLY A 103 10.26 6.24 -2.33
N HIS A 104 11.38 6.69 -2.88
CA HIS A 104 11.76 8.11 -2.92
C HIS A 104 11.33 8.75 -4.24
N HIS A 105 11.06 10.06 -4.21
CA HIS A 105 10.90 10.84 -5.45
C HIS A 105 12.25 10.92 -6.16
N VAL A 106 12.28 10.59 -7.45
CA VAL A 106 13.51 10.64 -8.28
C VAL A 106 13.92 12.09 -8.58
N ASP A 107 12.97 13.02 -8.57
CA ASP A 107 13.14 14.36 -9.18
C ASP A 107 13.16 15.55 -8.20
N LYS A 108 13.19 15.32 -6.89
CA LYS A 108 13.24 16.43 -5.90
C LYS A 108 14.58 16.49 -5.19
N ALA A 109 15.35 17.54 -5.50
CA ALA A 109 16.67 17.82 -4.96
C ALA A 109 16.73 18.03 -3.43
N ASP A 110 15.58 18.26 -2.77
CA ASP A 110 15.54 18.78 -1.39
C ASP A 110 15.16 17.77 -0.29
N GLY A 111 15.06 16.49 -0.59
CA GLY A 111 14.87 15.53 0.50
C GLY A 111 14.39 14.18 0.05
N ARG A 112 14.94 13.13 0.68
CA ARG A 112 14.51 11.74 0.54
C ARG A 112 13.18 11.53 1.26
N TYR A 113 12.12 12.15 0.75
CA TYR A 113 10.77 11.93 1.24
C TYR A 113 10.26 10.59 0.72
N VAL A 114 9.99 9.69 1.66
CA VAL A 114 9.32 8.42 1.38
C VAL A 114 7.86 8.70 1.06
N HIS A 115 7.37 8.15 -0.04
CA HIS A 115 5.96 8.18 -0.41
C HIS A 115 5.47 6.79 -0.78
N VAL A 116 4.14 6.62 -0.77
CA VAL A 116 3.47 5.42 -1.26
C VAL A 116 3.38 5.51 -2.77
N LYS A 117 4.07 4.62 -3.48
CA LYS A 117 3.95 4.45 -4.94
C LYS A 117 2.74 3.62 -5.31
N THR A 118 2.44 2.61 -4.51
CA THR A 118 1.35 1.68 -4.78
C THR A 118 0.83 1.09 -3.49
N PHE A 119 -0.48 0.96 -3.37
CA PHE A 119 -1.10 0.29 -2.24
C PHE A 119 -2.43 -0.34 -2.63
N TYR A 120 -2.56 -1.65 -2.47
CA TYR A 120 -3.79 -2.38 -2.79
C TYR A 120 -3.99 -3.61 -1.88
N PRO A 121 -5.24 -4.00 -1.62
CA PRO A 121 -5.56 -5.26 -0.95
C PRO A 121 -5.54 -6.43 -1.94
N THR A 122 -5.33 -7.66 -1.48
CA THR A 122 -5.37 -8.84 -2.34
C THR A 122 -5.88 -10.08 -1.58
N ASN A 123 -6.47 -11.01 -2.32
CA ASN A 123 -6.86 -12.35 -1.85
C ASN A 123 -5.70 -13.35 -1.88
N ARG A 124 -4.50 -12.94 -2.33
CA ARG A 124 -3.31 -13.79 -2.25
C ARG A 124 -2.94 -14.01 -0.80
N HIS A 125 -3.05 -15.26 -0.36
CA HIS A 125 -2.70 -15.65 0.99
C HIS A 125 -1.18 -15.65 1.17
N ILE A 126 -0.71 -15.04 2.26
CA ILE A 126 0.67 -15.13 2.74
C ILE A 126 0.61 -15.45 4.24
N ASN A 127 1.58 -16.22 4.73
CA ASN A 127 1.60 -16.68 6.12
C ASN A 127 2.29 -15.70 7.08
N SER A 128 3.12 -14.80 6.52
CA SER A 128 3.86 -13.81 7.28
C SER A 128 4.14 -12.60 6.40
N SER A 129 4.36 -11.45 7.02
CA SER A 129 4.85 -10.28 6.30
C SER A 129 6.16 -10.54 5.55
N ILE A 130 6.29 -9.93 4.36
CA ILE A 130 7.45 -10.02 3.47
C ILE A 130 7.94 -8.61 3.14
N ILE A 131 9.25 -8.43 3.09
CA ILE A 131 9.91 -7.21 2.64
C ILE A 131 10.90 -7.52 1.50
N GLU A 132 10.76 -6.82 0.39
CA GLU A 132 11.57 -6.99 -0.82
C GLU A 132 12.11 -5.63 -1.28
N THR A 133 13.39 -5.58 -1.66
CA THR A 133 13.95 -4.39 -2.33
C THR A 133 13.70 -4.51 -3.83
N LEU A 134 13.17 -3.45 -4.46
CA LEU A 134 13.04 -3.39 -5.91
C LEU A 134 14.27 -2.69 -6.51
N HIS A 135 14.71 -3.17 -7.68
CA HIS A 135 15.92 -2.71 -8.37
C HIS A 135 15.62 -1.55 -9.33
#